data_AF-A0A2V5WZZ6-F1
#
_entry.id   AF-A0A2V5WZZ6-F1
#
_cell.length_a   1.000
_cell.length_b   1.000
_cell.length_c   1.000
_cell.angle_alpha   90.00
_cell.angle_beta   90.00
_cell.angle_gamma   90.00
#
_symmetry.space_group_name_H-M   'P 1'
#
loop_
_entity.id
_entity.type
_entity.pdbx_description
1 polymer ?
#
loop_
_entity_poly.entity_id
_entity_poly.type
_entity_poly.pdbx_seq_one_letter_code
_entity_poly.pdbx_strand_id
1 'polypeptide(L)' 'MTKTISKVGNSQGIVFDAALMDLARLKVGDQVTVTVHQGGSIILTPIRPGIGPKRAAATAKRLIRKNSGLFRRLS' A
#
# COMPACT_ATOMS: atom_id res chain seq x y z
N MET A 1 -4.87 17.19 10.74
CA MET A 1 -4.23 18.12 9.78
C MET A 1 -5.28 18.59 8.80
N THR A 2 -5.28 19.86 8.42
CA THR A 2 -6.22 20.41 7.43
C THR A 2 -5.49 20.60 6.11
N LYS A 3 -6.13 20.20 5.00
CA LYS A 3 -5.64 20.39 3.64
C LYS A 3 -6.72 21.10 2.84
N THR A 4 -6.30 21.93 1.88
CA THR A 4 -7.21 22.63 0.96
C THR A 4 -7.27 21.88 -0.36
N ILE A 5 -8.48 21.68 -0.88
CA ILE A 5 -8.68 21.17 -2.24
C ILE A 5 -8.35 22.31 -3.21
N SER A 6 -7.46 22.05 -4.15
CA SER A 6 -7.02 23.01 -5.17
C SER A 6 -7.38 22.53 -6.57
N LYS A 7 -7.44 23.46 -7.53
CA LYS A 7 -7.61 23.13 -8.94
C LYS A 7 -6.34 22.45 -9.48
N VAL A 8 -6.51 21.34 -10.20
CA VAL A 8 -5.44 20.60 -10.89
C VAL A 8 -5.89 20.39 -12.33
N GLY A 9 -5.46 21.28 -13.23
CA GLY A 9 -5.99 21.31 -14.60
C GLY A 9 -7.50 21.52 -14.62
N ASN A 10 -8.23 20.54 -15.18
CA ASN A 10 -9.70 20.53 -15.22
C ASN A 10 -10.35 19.78 -14.04
N SER A 11 -9.54 19.33 -13.08
CA SER A 11 -9.99 18.56 -11.91
C SER A 11 -9.72 19.30 -10.61
N GLN A 12 -10.14 18.70 -9.50
CA GLN A 12 -9.88 19.16 -8.15
C GLN A 12 -9.05 18.09 -7.44
N GLY A 13 -8.02 18.51 -6.71
CA GLY A 13 -7.09 17.62 -6.05
C GLY A 13 -6.77 18.08 -4.63
N ILE A 14 -6.36 17.13 -3.81
CA ILE A 14 -5.76 17.36 -2.50
C ILE A 14 -4.28 16.96 -2.58
N VAL A 15 -3.39 17.84 -2.10
CA VAL A 15 -1.95 17.57 -2.11
C VAL A 15 -1.54 16.93 -0.78
N PHE A 16 -1.00 15.72 -0.86
CA PHE A 16 -0.40 15.03 0.28
C PHE A 16 1.09 15.38 0.35
N ASP A 17 1.54 15.80 1.53
CA ASP A 17 2.97 15.97 1.79
C ASP A 17 3.64 14.61 2.06
N ALA A 18 4.97 14.60 2.03
CA ALA A 18 5.75 13.38 2.24
C ALA A 18 5.44 12.71 3.60
N ALA A 19 5.28 13.50 4.66
CA ALA A 19 5.04 12.97 6.00
C ALA A 19 3.69 12.23 6.10
N LEU A 20 2.63 12.77 5.48
CA LEU A 20 1.33 12.10 5.39
C LEU A 20 1.41 10.84 4.52
N MET A 21 2.11 10.90 3.39
CA MET A 21 2.30 9.74 2.51
C MET A 21 3.03 8.60 3.26
N ASP A 22 4.08 8.92 4.01
CA ASP A 22 4.81 7.96 4.84
C ASP A 22 3.94 7.37 5.95
N LEU A 23 3.19 8.21 6.67
CA LEU A 23 2.27 7.77 7.71
C LEU A 23 1.17 6.83 7.17
N ALA A 24 0.63 7.15 5.99
CA ALA A 24 -0.38 6.34 5.29
C ALA A 24 0.21 5.12 4.57
N ARG A 25 1.55 4.99 4.53
CA ARG A 25 2.29 3.95 3.78
C ARG A 25 1.89 3.92 2.30
N LEU A 26 1.78 5.10 1.70
CA LEU A 26 1.50 5.32 0.29
C LEU A 26 2.75 5.85 -0.42
N LYS A 27 2.88 5.55 -1.71
CA LYS A 27 3.87 6.18 -2.59
C LYS A 27 3.24 6.64 -3.90
N VAL A 28 3.96 7.51 -4.62
CA VAL A 28 3.56 7.95 -5.97
C VAL A 28 3.38 6.73 -6.88
N GLY A 29 2.23 6.67 -7.55
CA GLY A 29 1.87 5.57 -8.44
C GLY A 29 1.08 4.43 -7.78
N ASP A 30 0.91 4.44 -6.45
CA ASP A 30 -0.01 3.49 -5.80
C ASP A 30 -1.45 3.75 -6.24
N GLN A 31 -2.20 2.66 -6.44
CA GLN A 31 -3.64 2.72 -6.66
C GLN A 31 -4.35 2.68 -5.31
N VAL A 32 -5.44 3.44 -5.18
CA VAL A 32 -6.28 3.46 -3.99
C VAL A 32 -7.74 3.25 -4.37
N THR A 33 -8.46 2.52 -3.54
CA THR A 33 -9.93 2.51 -3.57
C THR A 33 -10.44 3.72 -2.81
N VAL A 34 -11.39 4.44 -3.40
CA VAL A 34 -12.06 5.60 -2.78
C VAL A 34 -13.44 5.17 -2.33
N THR A 35 -13.72 5.31 -1.03
CA THR A 35 -15.04 5.02 -0.45
C THR A 35 -15.60 6.30 0.18
N VAL A 36 -16.83 6.66 -0.20
CA VAL A 36 -17.55 7.80 0.36
C VAL A 36 -18.61 7.28 1.32
N HIS A 37 -18.51 7.68 2.59
CA HIS A 37 -19.49 7.36 3.62
C HIS A 37 -20.56 8.44 3.70
N GLN A 38 -21.76 8.10 4.17
CA GLN A 38 -22.88 9.05 4.26
C GLN A 38 -22.59 10.29 5.12
N GLY A 39 -21.64 10.21 6.05
CA GLY A 39 -21.17 11.37 6.83
C GLY A 39 -20.19 12.30 6.09
N GLY A 40 -20.05 12.18 4.77
CA GLY A 40 -19.15 13.01 3.95
C GLY A 40 -17.66 12.65 4.09
N SER A 41 -17.33 11.58 4.82
CA SER A 41 -15.97 11.10 4.95
C SER A 41 -15.53 10.34 3.71
N ILE A 42 -14.33 10.64 3.22
CA ILE A 42 -13.66 9.91 2.14
C ILE A 42 -12.57 9.04 2.75
N ILE A 43 -12.64 7.73 2.54
CA ILE A 43 -11.60 6.79 2.93
C ILE A 43 -10.83 6.37 1.69
N LEU A 44 -9.50 6.49 1.77
CA LEU A 44 -8.57 6.03 0.75
C LEU A 44 -7.87 4.76 1.24
N THR A 45 -8.13 3.64 0.57
CA THR A 45 -7.54 2.35 0.92
C THR A 45 -6.55 1.91 -0.16
N PRO A 46 -5.25 1.72 0.16
CA PRO A 46 -4.27 1.27 -0.83
C PRO A 46 -4.62 -0.11 -1.40
N ILE A 47 -4.57 -0.25 -2.72
CA ILE A 47 -4.66 -1.54 -3.40
C ILE A 47 -3.27 -2.17 -3.36
N ARG A 48 -3.07 -3.12 -2.44
CA ARG A 48 -1.79 -3.82 -2.34
C ARG A 48 -1.75 -4.97 -3.35
N PRO A 49 -0.81 -4.98 -4.31
CA PRO A 49 -0.64 -6.13 -5.18
C PRO A 49 -0.19 -7.32 -4.33
N GLY A 50 -1.10 -8.29 -4.17
CA GLY A 50 -0.80 -9.56 -3.53
C GLY A 50 0.07 -10.43 -4.44
N ILE A 51 0.97 -11.22 -3.86
CA ILE A 51 1.56 -12.34 -4.60
C ILE A 51 0.54 -13.48 -4.64
N GLY A 52 0.23 -13.98 -5.84
CA GLY A 52 -0.63 -15.15 -5.95
C GLY A 52 -0.02 -16.38 -5.26
N PRO A 53 -0.84 -17.36 -4.82
CA PRO A 53 -0.38 -18.51 -4.04
C PRO A 53 0.80 -19.27 -4.65
N LYS A 54 0.80 -19.44 -5.99
CA LYS A 54 1.91 -20.10 -6.72
C LYS A 54 3.23 -19.36 -6.56
N ARG A 55 3.22 -18.04 -6.72
CA ARG A 55 4.43 -17.20 -6.59
C ARG A 55 4.88 -17.11 -5.13
N ALA A 56 3.93 -17.10 -4.18
CA ALA A 56 4.22 -17.19 -2.77
C ALA A 56 4.93 -18.49 -2.41
N ALA A 57 4.38 -19.65 -2.79
CA ALA A 57 4.97 -20.96 -2.52
C ALA A 57 6.36 -21.11 -3.14
N ALA A 58 6.53 -20.70 -4.40
CA ALA A 58 7.83 -20.74 -5.07
C ALA A 58 8.88 -19.86 -4.36
N THR A 59 8.47 -18.66 -3.94
CA THR A 59 9.33 -17.73 -3.20
C THR A 59 9.69 -18.29 -1.82
N ALA A 60 8.72 -18.85 -1.10
CA ALA A 60 8.93 -19.50 0.20
C ALA A 60 9.90 -20.69 0.09
N LYS A 61 9.68 -21.60 -0.86
CA LYS A 61 10.58 -22.75 -1.10
C LYS A 61 12.01 -22.30 -1.39
N ARG A 62 12.16 -21.25 -2.20
CA ARG A 62 13.47 -20.66 -2.50
C ARG A 62 14.13 -20.08 -1.25
N LEU A 63 13.38 -19.35 -0.42
CA LEU A 63 13.88 -18.75 0.83
C LEU A 63 14.27 -19.81 1.86
N ILE A 64 13.45 -20.85 2.04
CA ILE A 64 13.75 -21.98 2.92
C ILE A 64 15.02 -22.68 2.47
N ARG A 65 15.15 -22.99 1.17
CA ARG A 65 16.35 -23.63 0.63
C ARG A 65 17.60 -22.77 0.83
N LYS A 66 17.50 -21.47 0.57
CA LYS A 66 18.63 -20.53 0.72
C LYS A 66 19.09 -20.39 2.18
N ASN A 67 18.17 -20.46 3.13
CA ASN A 67 18.46 -20.30 4.56
C ASN A 67 18.27 -21.61 5.34
N SER A 68 18.51 -22.76 4.72
CA SER A 68 18.16 -24.08 5.26
C SER A 68 18.79 -24.36 6.62
N GLY A 69 20.04 -23.92 6.83
CA GLY A 69 20.72 -24.05 8.12
C GLY A 69 20.09 -23.21 9.24
N LEU A 70 19.60 -22.01 8.92
CA LEU A 70 18.86 -21.18 9.87
C LEU A 70 17.51 -21.83 10.21
N PHE A 71 16.74 -22.22 9.19
CA PHE A 71 15.43 -22.84 9.40
C PHE A 71 15.53 -24.15 10.17
N ARG A 72 16.58 -24.96 9.96
CA ARG A 72 16.85 -26.19 10.73
C ARG A 72 17.14 -25.92 12.21
N ARG A 73 17.67 -24.75 12.56
CA ARG A 73 17.96 -24.36 13.96
C ARG A 73 16.74 -23.79 14.67
N LEU A 74 15.72 -23.37 13.91
CA LEU A 74 14.49 -22.76 14.42
C LEU A 74 13.32 -23.76 14.51
N SER A 75 13.46 -24.94 13.93
CA SER A 75 12.55 -26.09 14.07
C SER A 75 12.94 -26.93 15.28
#